data_AF-A0A354BHJ6-F1
#
_entry.id   AF-A0A354BHJ6-F1
#
_cell.length_a   1.000
_cell.length_b   1.000
_cell.length_c   1.000
_cell.angle_alpha   90.00
_cell.angle_beta   90.00
_cell.angle_gamma   90.00
#
_symmetry.space_group_name_H-M   'P 1'
#
loop_
_entity.id
_entity.type
_entity.pdbx_description
1 polymer ?
#
loop_
_entity_poly.entity_id
_entity_poly.type
_entity_poly.pdbx_seq_one_letter_code
_entity_poly.pdbx_strand_id
1 'polypeptide(L)'
;GTGKELVAREIHKRSRRQDQPLIRVNCASISRELYESEFFGHMRGAFTGAVKDRAGRFELADGGTLFLDEVGEIPLELQSKLLRVLQERQFERIGDERTRQVDVRVIAASNRDLKTEVEAGRFRQDLYYRLNVFPIDMAPLRRRKEDIPLLVEHFLKLAARKFNCPRPRLVQAHLINLQSHHWPGNVRELQNIIERAVITSRGGSLHLDLPVTEIPVDCPPAVSASIADERQVVPDIEMQRRERDNLLSALQQSKWKVYGAGGAAELLGIKPTTLLSRMRTMGIKKPS
;
A
#
# COMPACT_ATOMS: atom_id res chain seq x y z
N GLY A 1 4.11 3.33 -3.41
CA GLY A 1 5.42 2.73 -3.07
C GLY A 1 5.93 1.79 -4.15
N THR A 2 6.03 2.24 -5.41
CA THR A 2 6.49 1.41 -6.55
C THR A 2 8.00 1.51 -6.83
N GLY A 3 8.72 2.40 -6.12
CA GLY A 3 10.15 2.62 -6.29
C GLY A 3 10.53 3.77 -7.22
N LYS A 4 9.71 4.84 -7.31
CA LYS A 4 9.95 6.01 -8.18
C LYS A 4 11.34 6.63 -7.98
N GLU A 5 11.77 6.71 -6.73
CA GLU A 5 13.10 7.18 -6.37
C GLU A 5 14.24 6.30 -6.93
N LEU A 6 14.09 4.97 -6.91
CA LEU A 6 15.09 4.06 -7.47
C LEU A 6 15.20 4.24 -8.98
N VAL A 7 14.08 4.46 -9.66
CA VAL A 7 14.04 4.76 -11.09
C VAL A 7 14.70 6.10 -11.37
N ALA A 8 14.41 7.16 -10.60
CA ALA A 8 15.06 8.45 -10.75
C ALA A 8 16.59 8.36 -10.57
N ARG A 9 17.04 7.58 -9.57
CA ARG A 9 18.47 7.30 -9.35
C ARG A 9 19.09 6.59 -10.55
N GLU A 10 18.40 5.61 -11.13
CA GLU A 10 18.91 4.87 -12.28
C GLU A 10 18.94 5.74 -13.54
N ILE A 11 17.93 6.59 -13.76
CA ILE A 11 17.90 7.58 -14.84
C ILE A 11 19.07 8.58 -14.73
N HIS A 12 19.43 8.98 -13.52
CA HIS A 12 20.57 9.85 -13.28
C HIS A 12 21.89 9.12 -13.56
N LYS A 13 22.08 7.91 -13.00
CA LYS A 13 23.28 7.07 -13.20
C LYS A 13 23.55 6.73 -14.66
N ARG A 14 22.52 6.57 -15.49
CA ARG A 14 22.67 6.26 -16.92
C ARG A 14 22.73 7.50 -17.81
N SER A 15 22.83 8.69 -17.23
CA SER A 15 22.83 9.95 -17.98
C SER A 15 24.24 10.52 -18.16
N ARG A 16 24.35 11.52 -19.03
CA ARG A 16 25.59 12.31 -19.21
C ARG A 16 25.98 13.11 -17.95
N ARG A 17 25.11 13.18 -16.93
CA ARG A 17 25.34 13.88 -15.66
C ARG A 17 25.55 12.91 -14.48
N GLN A 18 25.95 11.67 -14.74
CA GLN A 18 26.11 10.62 -13.71
C GLN A 18 27.13 10.97 -12.61
N ASP A 19 28.16 11.77 -12.96
CA ASP A 19 29.22 12.20 -12.04
C ASP A 19 28.88 13.53 -11.33
N GLN A 20 27.72 14.10 -11.64
CA GLN A 20 27.22 15.37 -11.09
C GLN A 20 26.24 15.13 -9.93
N PRO A 21 25.96 16.13 -9.08
CA PRO A 21 25.07 15.93 -7.94
C PRO A 21 23.65 15.51 -8.36
N LEU A 22 23.08 14.56 -7.62
CA LEU A 22 21.66 14.23 -7.63
C LEU A 22 21.02 14.79 -6.34
N ILE A 23 20.43 15.98 -6.44
CA ILE A 23 19.70 16.58 -5.33
C ILE A 23 18.28 16.04 -5.31
N ARG A 24 17.84 15.61 -4.14
CA ARG A 24 16.53 15.00 -3.94
C ARG A 24 15.68 15.82 -3.00
N VAL A 25 14.42 15.99 -3.38
CA VAL A 25 13.45 16.78 -2.62
C VAL A 25 12.14 16.01 -2.58
N ASN A 26 11.65 15.74 -1.36
CA ASN A 26 10.29 15.28 -1.17
C ASN A 26 9.42 16.50 -0.86
N CYS A 27 8.62 16.91 -1.83
CA CYS A 27 7.77 18.10 -1.71
C CYS A 27 6.79 17.97 -0.53
N ALA A 28 6.19 16.80 -0.32
CA ALA A 28 5.23 16.60 0.77
C ALA A 28 5.82 16.77 2.18
N SER A 29 7.14 16.69 2.33
CA SER A 29 7.82 16.87 3.63
C SER A 29 8.10 18.33 3.98
N ILE A 30 7.92 19.26 3.03
CA ILE A 30 8.25 20.67 3.21
C ILE A 30 6.99 21.44 3.60
N SER A 31 7.07 22.20 4.69
CA SER A 31 6.00 23.14 5.08
C SER A 31 5.81 24.22 4.02
N ARG A 32 4.57 24.65 3.78
CA ARG A 32 4.23 25.68 2.77
C ARG A 32 5.10 26.93 2.85
N GLU A 33 5.35 27.41 4.06
CA GLU A 33 6.17 28.61 4.34
C GLU A 33 7.65 28.42 3.99
N LEU A 34 8.17 27.19 4.05
CA LEU A 34 9.58 26.89 3.82
C LEU A 34 9.88 26.46 2.39
N TYR A 35 8.87 26.20 1.57
CA TYR A 35 9.07 25.74 0.19
C TYR A 35 9.95 26.69 -0.61
N GLU A 36 9.63 27.98 -0.60
CA GLU A 36 10.37 28.94 -1.38
C GLU A 36 11.85 28.99 -0.93
N SER A 37 12.07 28.98 0.38
CA SER A 37 13.39 29.06 1.00
C SER A 37 14.21 27.79 0.74
N GLU A 38 13.60 26.61 0.77
CA GLU A 38 14.27 25.34 0.46
C GLU A 38 14.65 25.27 -1.02
N PHE A 39 13.74 25.61 -1.94
CA PHE A 39 13.97 25.47 -3.38
C PHE A 39 14.92 26.53 -3.93
N PHE A 40 14.71 27.80 -3.57
CA PHE A 40 15.41 28.93 -4.15
C PHE A 40 16.46 29.53 -3.21
N GLY A 41 16.43 29.20 -1.92
CA GLY A 41 17.38 29.78 -0.96
C GLY A 41 16.98 31.18 -0.51
N HIS A 42 17.70 31.71 0.47
CA HIS A 42 17.44 33.02 1.04
C HIS A 42 18.72 33.72 1.46
N MET A 43 18.65 35.05 1.50
CA MET A 43 19.66 35.90 2.14
C MET A 43 19.33 36.13 3.61
N ARG A 44 20.35 36.42 4.42
CA ARG A 44 20.19 36.83 5.82
C ARG A 44 19.25 38.03 5.90
N GLY A 45 18.26 37.96 6.78
CA GLY A 45 17.27 39.03 6.99
C GLY A 45 16.08 39.00 6.02
N ALA A 46 15.99 38.02 5.12
CA ALA A 46 14.87 37.92 4.17
C ALA A 46 13.50 37.66 4.84
N PHE A 47 13.47 37.00 5.99
CA PHE A 47 12.27 36.76 6.81
C PHE A 47 12.65 36.51 8.28
N THR A 48 11.65 36.46 9.17
CA THR A 48 11.85 36.17 10.60
C THR A 48 12.45 34.77 10.78
N GLY A 49 13.71 34.70 11.22
CA GLY A 49 14.47 33.45 11.35
C GLY A 49 15.55 33.21 10.28
N ALA A 50 15.67 34.09 9.28
CA ALA A 50 16.77 34.08 8.31
C ALA A 50 18.08 34.61 8.92
N VAL A 51 18.66 33.84 9.84
CA VAL A 51 19.89 34.22 10.59
C VAL A 51 21.15 34.22 9.71
N LYS A 52 21.14 33.42 8.63
CA LYS A 52 22.28 33.22 7.72
C LYS A 52 21.79 32.97 6.30
N ASP A 53 22.65 33.25 5.33
CA ASP A 53 22.38 32.92 3.93
C ASP A 53 22.30 31.40 3.75
N ARG A 54 21.39 30.95 2.90
CA ARG A 54 21.24 29.53 2.56
C ARG A 54 21.01 29.35 1.07
N ALA A 55 21.83 28.51 0.44
CA ALA A 55 21.64 28.09 -0.95
C ALA A 55 20.41 27.20 -1.09
N GLY A 56 19.63 27.42 -2.15
CA GLY A 56 18.45 26.62 -2.48
C GLY A 56 18.80 25.30 -3.16
N ARG A 57 17.82 24.39 -3.25
CA ARG A 57 18.00 23.10 -3.95
C ARG A 57 18.34 23.24 -5.43
N PHE A 58 17.86 24.28 -6.11
CA PHE A 58 18.23 24.53 -7.50
C PHE A 58 19.71 24.87 -7.65
N GLU A 59 20.24 25.70 -6.76
CA GLU A 59 21.65 26.08 -6.75
C GLU A 59 22.55 24.88 -6.41
N LEU A 60 22.16 24.07 -5.43
CA LEU A 60 22.88 22.83 -5.09
C LEU A 60 22.86 21.80 -6.22
N ALA A 61 21.88 21.87 -7.12
CA ALA A 61 21.71 20.95 -8.24
C ALA A 61 22.28 21.48 -9.55
N ASP A 62 22.93 22.65 -9.54
CA ASP A 62 23.48 23.26 -10.75
C ASP A 62 24.51 22.35 -11.44
N GLY A 63 24.41 22.23 -12.76
CA GLY A 63 25.13 21.24 -13.58
C GLY A 63 24.68 19.78 -13.39
N GLY A 64 23.86 19.49 -12.38
CA GLY A 64 23.44 18.15 -11.96
C GLY A 64 21.99 17.80 -12.29
N THR A 65 21.36 17.03 -11.40
CA THR A 65 19.97 16.58 -11.52
C THR A 65 19.20 16.88 -10.24
N LEU A 66 18.00 17.44 -10.37
CA LEU A 66 17.05 17.66 -9.29
C LEU A 66 15.89 16.68 -9.41
N PHE A 67 15.73 15.82 -8.42
CA PHE A 67 14.59 14.91 -8.31
C PHE A 67 13.54 15.49 -7.35
N LEU A 68 12.34 15.70 -7.89
CA LEU A 68 11.17 16.22 -7.19
C LEU A 68 10.17 15.08 -6.97
N ASP A 69 10.10 14.54 -5.77
CA ASP A 69 9.08 13.56 -5.41
C ASP A 69 7.82 14.28 -4.89
N GLU A 70 6.67 13.74 -5.27
CA GLU A 70 5.34 14.27 -4.93
C GLU A 70 5.13 15.73 -5.39
N VAL A 71 5.50 16.02 -6.65
CA VAL A 71 5.40 17.37 -7.25
C VAL A 71 3.98 17.96 -7.23
N GLY A 72 2.95 17.13 -7.14
CA GLY A 72 1.56 17.56 -6.99
C GLY A 72 1.23 18.24 -5.64
N GLU A 73 2.13 18.15 -4.66
CA GLU A 73 1.96 18.81 -3.35
C GLU A 73 2.50 20.25 -3.33
N ILE A 74 3.10 20.72 -4.44
CA ILE A 74 3.64 22.08 -4.53
C ILE A 74 2.50 23.10 -4.52
N PRO A 75 2.52 24.11 -3.63
CA PRO A 75 1.52 25.18 -3.59
C PRO A 75 1.38 25.91 -4.93
N LEU A 76 0.15 26.22 -5.34
CA LEU A 76 -0.16 26.83 -6.64
C LEU A 76 0.63 28.12 -6.91
N GLU A 77 0.82 28.94 -5.88
CA GLU A 77 1.57 30.20 -5.93
C GLU A 77 3.05 30.01 -6.29
N LEU A 78 3.64 28.87 -5.92
CA LEU A 78 5.05 28.56 -6.18
C LEU A 78 5.26 27.82 -7.51
N GLN A 79 4.20 27.31 -8.12
CA GLN A 79 4.27 26.63 -9.40
C GLN A 79 4.73 27.58 -10.52
N SER A 80 4.40 28.88 -10.45
CA SER A 80 4.86 29.90 -11.39
C SER A 80 6.37 30.13 -11.28
N LYS A 81 6.92 30.20 -10.06
CA LYS A 81 8.37 30.32 -9.82
C LYS A 81 9.10 29.08 -10.32
N LEU A 82 8.59 27.89 -10.03
CA LEU A 82 9.14 26.64 -10.55
C LEU A 82 9.15 26.63 -12.08
N LEU A 83 8.05 27.05 -12.72
CA LEU A 83 7.96 27.16 -14.17
C LEU A 83 9.01 28.10 -14.75
N ARG A 84 9.21 29.27 -14.13
CA ARG A 84 10.22 30.25 -14.55
C ARG A 84 11.62 29.62 -14.57
N VAL A 85 12.01 28.88 -13.53
CA VAL A 85 13.30 28.18 -13.51
C VAL A 85 13.40 27.12 -14.60
N LEU A 86 12.33 26.37 -14.86
CA LEU A 86 12.32 25.32 -15.89
C LEU A 86 12.34 25.87 -17.33
N GLN A 87 11.87 27.09 -17.55
CA GLN A 87 11.79 27.74 -18.86
C GLN A 87 13.00 28.64 -19.11
N GLU A 88 13.25 29.59 -18.21
CA GLU A 88 14.26 30.64 -18.34
C GLU A 88 15.62 30.24 -17.79
N ARG A 89 15.71 29.12 -17.06
CA ARG A 89 16.93 28.67 -16.35
C ARG A 89 17.44 29.72 -15.36
N GLN A 90 16.53 30.53 -14.83
CA GLN A 90 16.84 31.65 -13.96
C GLN A 90 15.96 31.64 -12.72
N PHE A 91 16.54 32.06 -11.60
CA PHE A 91 15.82 32.22 -10.33
C PHE A 91 16.46 33.32 -9.47
N GLU A 92 15.70 33.78 -8.48
CA GLU A 92 16.12 34.78 -7.48
C GLU A 92 16.01 34.15 -6.09
N ARG A 93 16.92 34.50 -5.19
CA ARG A 93 16.81 34.09 -3.78
C ARG A 93 15.80 34.98 -3.06
N ILE A 94 15.20 34.48 -1.99
CA ILE A 94 14.32 35.32 -1.17
C ILE A 94 15.14 36.46 -0.56
N GLY A 95 14.66 37.69 -0.74
CA GLY A 95 15.33 38.90 -0.26
C GLY A 95 16.56 39.30 -1.08
N ASP A 96 16.69 38.79 -2.32
CA ASP A 96 17.77 39.15 -3.23
C ASP A 96 17.19 39.44 -4.62
N GLU A 97 17.54 40.60 -5.20
CA GLU A 97 17.13 40.98 -6.55
C GLU A 97 18.08 40.40 -7.62
N ARG A 98 19.19 39.79 -7.21
CA ARG A 98 20.15 39.21 -8.14
C ARG A 98 19.60 37.93 -8.76
N THR A 99 19.28 38.01 -10.05
CA THR A 99 18.96 36.86 -10.89
C THR A 99 20.19 35.95 -11.06
N ARG A 100 19.99 34.65 -10.88
CA ARG A 100 21.00 33.60 -11.02
C ARG A 100 20.58 32.63 -12.12
N GLN A 101 21.52 32.24 -12.96
CA GLN A 101 21.30 31.20 -13.97
C GLN A 101 21.68 29.82 -13.41
N VAL A 102 20.94 28.78 -13.79
CA VAL A 102 21.21 27.38 -13.43
C VAL A 102 20.93 26.42 -14.58
N ASP A 103 21.75 25.39 -14.73
CA ASP A 103 21.51 24.30 -15.67
C ASP A 103 21.21 22.99 -14.94
N VAL A 104 19.92 22.77 -14.64
CA VAL A 104 19.47 21.61 -13.86
C VAL A 104 18.59 20.69 -14.69
N ARG A 105 18.90 19.39 -14.69
CA ARG A 105 18.02 18.36 -15.23
C ARG A 105 16.98 18.01 -14.18
N VAL A 106 15.69 18.18 -14.50
CA VAL A 106 14.62 17.88 -13.55
C VAL A 106 13.98 16.53 -13.84
N ILE A 107 13.81 15.73 -12.79
CA ILE A 107 13.02 14.50 -12.79
C ILE A 107 11.91 14.70 -11.77
N ALA A 108 10.66 14.72 -12.21
CA ALA A 108 9.52 14.87 -11.32
C ALA A 108 8.75 13.55 -11.18
N ALA A 109 8.23 13.29 -9.99
CA ALA A 109 7.38 12.15 -9.70
C ALA A 109 6.12 12.63 -8.96
N SER A 110 5.00 11.98 -9.26
CA SER A 110 3.72 12.19 -8.58
C SER A 110 3.07 10.84 -8.27
N ASN A 111 2.19 10.79 -7.28
CA ASN A 111 1.22 9.70 -7.07
C ASN A 111 -0.20 10.12 -7.49
N ARG A 112 -0.46 11.42 -7.65
CA ARG A 112 -1.72 11.97 -8.15
C ARG A 112 -1.73 12.02 -9.68
N ASP A 113 -2.91 11.93 -10.27
CA ASP A 113 -3.11 12.27 -11.67
C ASP A 113 -3.04 13.80 -11.83
N LEU A 114 -1.92 14.28 -12.36
CA LEU A 114 -1.70 15.72 -12.55
C LEU A 114 -2.70 16.33 -13.55
N LYS A 115 -3.24 15.54 -14.49
CA LYS A 115 -4.24 16.04 -15.43
C LYS A 115 -5.54 16.40 -14.70
N THR A 116 -5.99 15.54 -13.79
CA THR A 116 -7.14 15.82 -12.93
C THR A 116 -6.88 17.00 -11.98
N GLU A 117 -5.65 17.13 -11.45
CA GLU A 117 -5.29 18.30 -10.62
C GLU A 117 -5.30 19.61 -11.41
N VAL A 118 -4.98 19.58 -12.71
CA VAL A 118 -5.11 20.73 -13.62
C VAL A 118 -6.58 21.09 -13.84
N GLU A 119 -7.42 20.11 -14.15
CA GLU A 119 -8.87 20.30 -14.33
C GLU A 119 -9.54 20.86 -13.07
N ALA A 120 -9.05 20.48 -11.90
CA ALA A 120 -9.53 20.98 -10.61
C ALA A 120 -8.90 22.32 -10.17
N GLY A 121 -8.05 22.95 -11.00
CA GLY A 121 -7.41 24.24 -10.71
C GLY A 121 -6.35 24.22 -9.60
N ARG A 122 -5.92 23.03 -9.16
CA ARG A 122 -4.88 22.86 -8.12
C ARG A 122 -3.47 22.77 -8.69
N PHE A 123 -3.36 22.55 -9.99
CA PHE A 123 -2.09 22.50 -10.71
C PHE A 123 -2.17 23.33 -11.99
N ARG A 124 -1.11 24.08 -12.29
CA ARG A 124 -1.08 24.91 -13.50
C ARG A 124 -0.86 24.06 -14.75
N GLN A 125 -1.64 24.37 -15.78
CA GLN A 125 -1.58 23.67 -17.06
C GLN A 125 -0.21 23.83 -17.76
N ASP A 126 0.38 25.03 -17.69
CA ASP A 126 1.70 25.34 -18.28
C ASP A 126 2.84 24.52 -17.65
N LEU A 127 2.85 24.42 -16.31
CA LEU A 127 3.80 23.59 -15.58
C LEU A 127 3.59 22.10 -15.88
N TYR A 128 2.34 21.64 -15.98
CA TYR A 128 2.05 20.26 -16.33
C TYR A 128 2.67 19.89 -17.67
N TYR A 129 2.46 20.70 -18.72
CA TYR A 129 3.06 20.42 -20.01
C TYR A 129 4.59 20.50 -20.00
N ARG A 130 5.17 21.37 -19.17
CA ARG A 130 6.64 21.45 -19.03
C ARG A 130 7.26 20.25 -18.31
N LEU A 131 6.53 19.66 -17.36
CA LEU A 131 6.99 18.46 -16.64
C LEU A 131 6.68 17.17 -17.42
N ASN A 132 5.54 17.12 -18.11
CA ASN A 132 5.05 15.94 -18.82
C ASN A 132 5.63 15.80 -20.25
N VAL A 133 6.89 16.17 -20.43
CA VAL A 133 7.59 16.06 -21.72
C VAL A 133 7.95 14.60 -22.02
N PHE A 134 8.30 13.82 -20.99
CA PHE A 134 8.67 12.41 -21.13
C PHE A 134 8.08 11.60 -19.97
N PRO A 135 6.81 11.16 -20.05
CA PRO A 135 6.17 10.40 -19.00
C PRO A 135 6.74 8.98 -18.88
N ILE A 136 6.95 8.53 -17.65
CA ILE A 136 7.29 7.14 -17.34
C ILE A 136 6.24 6.62 -16.35
N ASP A 137 5.39 5.71 -16.81
CA ASP A 137 4.39 5.08 -15.94
C ASP A 137 5.05 3.97 -15.10
N MET A 138 4.74 3.98 -13.80
CA MET A 138 5.30 3.03 -12.84
C MET A 138 4.24 2.01 -12.46
N ALA A 139 4.30 0.86 -13.14
CA ALA A 139 3.33 -0.21 -12.94
C ALA A 139 3.24 -0.63 -11.45
N PRO A 140 2.02 -0.74 -10.90
CA PRO A 140 1.83 -1.23 -9.55
C PRO A 140 2.19 -2.72 -9.45
N LEU A 141 2.54 -3.19 -8.25
CA LEU A 141 3.02 -4.55 -8.00
C LEU A 141 2.02 -5.62 -8.46
N ARG A 142 0.71 -5.34 -8.35
CA ARG A 142 -0.38 -6.21 -8.86
C ARG A 142 -0.33 -6.50 -10.36
N ARG A 143 0.30 -5.63 -11.17
CA ARG A 143 0.50 -5.83 -12.61
C ARG A 143 1.82 -6.54 -12.94
N ARG A 144 2.68 -6.77 -11.95
CA ARG A 144 3.99 -7.43 -12.07
C ARG A 144 4.18 -8.52 -11.02
N LYS A 145 3.20 -9.42 -10.93
CA LYS A 145 3.18 -10.50 -9.92
C LYS A 145 4.33 -11.50 -10.06
N GLU A 146 4.90 -11.60 -11.26
CA GLU A 146 6.05 -12.42 -11.58
C GLU A 146 7.34 -11.95 -10.89
N ASP A 147 7.43 -10.66 -10.54
CA ASP A 147 8.59 -10.10 -9.83
C ASP A 147 8.55 -10.38 -8.32
N ILE A 148 7.37 -10.74 -7.78
CA ILE A 148 7.16 -10.91 -6.33
C ILE A 148 8.12 -11.93 -5.72
N PRO A 149 8.34 -13.14 -6.29
CA PRO A 149 9.27 -14.11 -5.72
C PRO A 149 10.70 -13.57 -5.55
N LEU A 150 11.22 -12.87 -6.56
CA LEU A 150 12.57 -12.28 -6.52
C LEU A 150 12.65 -11.14 -5.49
N LEU A 151 11.61 -10.30 -5.42
CA LEU A 151 11.52 -9.24 -4.41
C LEU A 151 11.47 -9.81 -3.00
N VAL A 152 10.68 -10.88 -2.77
CA VAL A 152 10.57 -11.57 -1.48
C VAL A 152 11.91 -12.12 -1.04
N GLU A 153 12.61 -12.82 -1.93
CA GLU A 153 13.93 -13.35 -1.62
C GLU A 153 14.93 -12.24 -1.25
N HIS A 154 14.91 -11.14 -2.01
CA HIS A 154 15.73 -9.98 -1.73
C HIS A 154 15.45 -9.40 -0.34
N PHE A 155 14.18 -9.15 -0.02
CA PHE A 155 13.78 -8.58 1.27
C PHE A 155 14.02 -9.53 2.45
N LEU A 156 13.84 -10.84 2.27
CA LEU A 156 14.18 -11.84 3.29
C LEU A 156 15.67 -11.78 3.64
N LYS A 157 16.54 -11.71 2.63
CA LYS A 157 17.99 -11.62 2.82
C LYS A 157 18.39 -10.33 3.52
N LEU A 158 17.78 -9.19 3.15
CA LEU A 158 18.02 -7.91 3.80
C LEU A 158 17.54 -7.90 5.25
N ALA A 159 16.32 -8.36 5.51
CA ALA A 159 15.72 -8.40 6.84
C ALA A 159 16.48 -9.35 7.79
N ALA A 160 16.82 -10.56 7.33
CA ALA A 160 17.59 -11.52 8.13
C ALA A 160 18.94 -10.93 8.58
N ARG A 161 19.64 -10.22 7.69
CA ARG A 161 20.88 -9.49 8.02
C ARG A 161 20.64 -8.34 8.98
N LYS A 162 19.62 -7.52 8.71
CA LYS A 162 19.28 -6.33 9.52
C LYS A 162 18.93 -6.69 10.96
N PHE A 163 18.19 -7.77 11.17
CA PHE A 163 17.74 -8.21 12.49
C PHE A 163 18.62 -9.29 13.12
N ASN A 164 19.76 -9.63 12.47
CA ASN A 164 20.69 -10.67 12.90
C ASN A 164 19.98 -12.00 13.28
N CYS A 165 19.07 -12.44 12.41
CA CYS A 165 18.26 -13.62 12.65
C CYS A 165 18.38 -14.62 11.49
N PRO A 166 18.19 -15.93 11.76
CA PRO A 166 18.18 -16.95 10.71
C PRO A 166 17.07 -16.68 9.68
N ARG A 167 17.39 -16.91 8.40
CA ARG A 167 16.45 -16.78 7.29
C ARG A 167 15.30 -17.81 7.49
N PRO A 168 14.04 -17.37 7.60
CA PRO A 168 12.91 -18.29 7.72
C PRO A 168 12.70 -19.08 6.43
N ARG A 169 12.10 -20.27 6.56
CA ARG A 169 11.84 -21.15 5.40
C ARG A 169 10.69 -20.58 4.56
N LEU A 170 10.98 -20.33 3.29
CA LEU A 170 10.00 -19.94 2.27
C LEU A 170 9.52 -21.20 1.54
N VAL A 171 8.20 -21.43 1.50
CA VAL A 171 7.56 -22.57 0.82
C VAL A 171 6.70 -22.03 -0.32
N GLN A 172 6.44 -22.85 -1.35
CA GLN A 172 5.66 -22.45 -2.52
C GLN A 172 4.28 -21.86 -2.17
N ALA A 173 3.59 -22.39 -1.16
CA ALA A 173 2.31 -21.86 -0.69
C ALA A 173 2.38 -20.39 -0.25
N HIS A 174 3.51 -19.96 0.34
CA HIS A 174 3.74 -18.56 0.71
C HIS A 174 3.82 -17.66 -0.52
N LEU A 175 4.52 -18.11 -1.57
CA LEU A 175 4.65 -17.37 -2.82
C LEU A 175 3.31 -17.21 -3.53
N ILE A 176 2.51 -18.28 -3.59
CA ILE A 176 1.17 -18.25 -4.17
C ILE A 176 0.31 -17.22 -3.42
N ASN A 177 0.32 -17.25 -2.09
CA ASN A 177 -0.45 -16.30 -1.27
C ASN A 177 0.00 -14.84 -1.51
N LEU A 178 1.31 -14.59 -1.53
CA LEU A 178 1.88 -13.29 -1.84
C LEU A 178 1.51 -12.81 -3.26
N GLN A 179 1.42 -13.70 -4.24
CA GLN A 179 1.03 -13.37 -5.61
C GLN A 179 -0.49 -13.13 -5.76
N SER A 180 -1.32 -13.73 -4.92
CA SER A 180 -2.77 -13.47 -4.91
C SER A 180 -3.15 -12.10 -4.35
N HIS A 181 -2.31 -11.51 -3.49
CA HIS A 181 -2.61 -10.24 -2.83
C HIS A 181 -2.65 -9.04 -3.81
N HIS A 182 -3.46 -8.01 -3.49
CA HIS A 182 -3.65 -6.84 -4.35
C HIS A 182 -2.54 -5.78 -4.22
N TRP A 183 -1.81 -5.79 -3.10
CA TRP A 183 -0.68 -4.88 -2.82
C TRP A 183 -1.01 -3.38 -2.97
N PRO A 184 -1.98 -2.84 -2.20
CA PRO A 184 -2.28 -1.40 -2.22
C PRO A 184 -1.04 -0.53 -1.94
N GLY A 185 -0.17 -0.94 -1.00
CA GLY A 185 1.09 -0.26 -0.69
C GLY A 185 2.29 -0.67 -1.57
N ASN A 186 2.07 -1.55 -2.56
CA ASN A 186 3.07 -2.03 -3.52
C ASN A 186 4.31 -2.60 -2.83
N VAL A 187 5.51 -2.24 -3.31
CA VAL A 187 6.79 -2.79 -2.83
C VAL A 187 7.06 -2.39 -1.38
N ARG A 188 6.60 -1.21 -0.94
CA ARG A 188 6.78 -0.75 0.45
C ARG A 188 5.99 -1.61 1.44
N GLU A 189 4.77 -1.99 1.08
CA GLU A 189 3.96 -2.92 1.87
C GLU A 189 4.57 -4.33 1.87
N LEU A 190 4.97 -4.84 0.70
CA LEU A 190 5.66 -6.13 0.59
C LEU A 190 6.89 -6.18 1.51
N GLN A 191 7.75 -5.16 1.46
CA GLN A 191 8.92 -5.07 2.32
C GLN A 191 8.53 -5.12 3.81
N ASN A 192 7.55 -4.32 4.23
CA ASN A 192 7.11 -4.28 5.63
C ASN A 192 6.58 -5.63 6.12
N ILE A 193 5.78 -6.31 5.30
CA ILE A 193 5.22 -7.63 5.63
C ILE A 193 6.33 -8.66 5.77
N ILE A 194 7.30 -8.66 4.85
CA ILE A 194 8.45 -9.58 4.92
C ILE A 194 9.35 -9.28 6.12
N GLU A 195 9.62 -8.00 6.43
CA GLU A 195 10.38 -7.62 7.62
C GLU A 195 9.70 -8.12 8.90
N ARG A 196 8.36 -7.92 9.02
CA ARG A 196 7.59 -8.43 10.15
C ARG A 196 7.62 -9.95 10.25
N ALA A 197 7.42 -10.66 9.14
CA ALA A 197 7.44 -12.11 9.10
C ALA A 197 8.78 -12.69 9.58
N VAL A 198 9.90 -12.05 9.21
CA VAL A 198 11.25 -12.45 9.67
C VAL A 198 11.40 -12.29 11.18
N ILE A 199 10.90 -11.20 11.76
CA ILE A 199 10.93 -10.96 13.22
C ILE A 199 10.09 -12.01 13.97
N THR A 200 8.88 -12.28 13.48
CA THR A 200 7.94 -13.21 14.14
C THR A 200 8.41 -14.67 14.03
N SER A 201 8.96 -15.07 12.88
CA SER A 201 9.31 -16.47 12.62
C SER A 201 10.58 -16.96 13.32
N ARG A 202 11.49 -16.08 13.77
CA ARG A 202 12.75 -16.42 14.49
C ARG A 202 13.52 -17.65 13.94
N GLY A 203 13.52 -17.88 12.63
CA GLY A 203 14.20 -19.01 11.97
C GLY A 203 13.37 -20.26 11.69
N GLY A 204 12.10 -20.29 12.12
CA GLY A 204 11.14 -21.33 11.78
C GLY A 204 10.53 -21.15 10.39
N SER A 205 9.32 -21.67 10.22
CA SER A 205 8.50 -21.42 9.02
C SER A 205 8.12 -19.95 8.93
N LEU A 206 8.15 -19.39 7.72
CA LEU A 206 7.71 -18.01 7.48
C LEU A 206 6.23 -17.85 7.83
N HIS A 207 5.92 -16.98 8.78
CA HIS A 207 4.54 -16.64 9.14
C HIS A 207 4.13 -15.36 8.39
N LEU A 208 3.22 -15.51 7.43
CA LEU A 208 2.74 -14.39 6.62
C LEU A 208 1.41 -13.88 7.15
N ASP A 209 1.45 -12.80 7.93
CA ASP A 209 0.25 -12.05 8.26
C ASP A 209 -0.01 -11.04 7.14
N LEU A 210 -0.83 -11.43 6.15
CA LEU A 210 -1.32 -10.48 5.15
C LEU A 210 -2.56 -9.78 5.72
N PRO A 211 -2.63 -8.44 5.68
CA PRO A 211 -3.88 -7.76 6.01
C PRO A 211 -4.95 -8.24 5.03
N VAL A 212 -6.08 -8.71 5.55
CA VAL A 212 -7.23 -9.07 4.71
C VAL A 212 -7.69 -7.77 4.05
N THR A 213 -7.30 -7.57 2.81
CA THR A 213 -7.91 -6.51 1.99
C THR A 213 -9.31 -7.02 1.70
N GLU A 214 -10.33 -6.36 2.25
CA GLU A 214 -11.72 -6.58 1.84
C GLU A 214 -11.83 -6.22 0.36
N ILE A 215 -11.61 -7.22 -0.49
CA ILE A 215 -11.98 -7.16 -1.89
C ILE A 215 -13.49 -7.39 -1.86
N PRO A 216 -14.33 -6.50 -2.43
CA PRO A 216 -15.66 -6.90 -2.86
C PRO A 216 -15.41 -7.87 -4.01
N VAL A 217 -15.30 -9.14 -3.67
CA VAL A 217 -15.20 -10.21 -4.66
C VAL A 217 -16.63 -10.38 -5.18
N ASP A 218 -16.93 -9.79 -6.32
CA ASP A 218 -18.03 -10.26 -7.17
C ASP A 218 -17.66 -11.64 -7.73
N CYS A 219 -17.72 -12.63 -6.84
CA CYS A 219 -17.76 -14.04 -7.16
C CYS A 219 -18.46 -14.71 -5.98
N PRO A 220 -19.51 -15.51 -6.21
CA PRO A 220 -20.37 -16.01 -5.14
C PRO A 220 -19.54 -16.88 -4.19
N PRO A 221 -19.36 -16.49 -2.92
CA PRO A 221 -18.55 -17.26 -2.00
C PRO A 221 -19.38 -18.41 -1.45
N ALA A 222 -18.79 -19.60 -1.56
CA ALA A 222 -19.09 -20.71 -0.67
C ALA A 222 -18.90 -20.27 0.78
N VAL A 223 -20.03 -20.22 1.50
CA VAL A 223 -20.22 -20.41 2.94
C VAL A 223 -18.97 -20.53 3.81
N SER A 224 -18.71 -19.47 4.58
CA SER A 224 -18.21 -19.54 5.97
C SER A 224 -18.40 -18.18 6.65
N ALA A 225 -19.53 -18.08 7.37
CA ALA A 225 -19.87 -17.23 8.50
C ALA A 225 -19.00 -15.98 8.80
N SER A 226 -19.52 -14.82 8.38
CA SER A 226 -19.29 -13.56 9.08
C SER A 226 -20.38 -13.35 10.13
N ILE A 227 -19.95 -13.07 11.35
CA ILE A 227 -20.75 -12.49 12.43
C ILE A 227 -21.04 -11.05 12.00
N ALA A 228 -22.24 -10.79 11.49
CA ALA A 228 -22.78 -9.45 11.31
C ALA A 228 -24.28 -9.49 11.57
N ASP A 229 -24.67 -8.69 12.55
CA ASP A 229 -26.01 -8.52 13.08
C ASP A 229 -26.88 -7.79 12.03
N GLU A 230 -27.57 -8.54 11.18
CA GLU A 230 -28.73 -8.05 10.42
C GLU A 230 -29.94 -8.90 10.80
N ARG A 231 -30.90 -8.27 11.48
CA ARG A 231 -32.20 -8.85 11.80
C ARG A 231 -33.01 -9.08 10.52
N GLN A 232 -32.68 -10.13 9.77
CA GLN A 232 -33.58 -10.68 8.78
C GLN A 232 -34.53 -11.66 9.47
N VAL A 233 -35.82 -11.33 9.47
CA VAL A 233 -36.86 -12.25 9.94
C VAL A 233 -36.92 -13.41 8.96
N VAL A 234 -36.38 -14.55 9.36
CA VAL A 234 -36.39 -15.79 8.57
C VAL A 234 -37.82 -16.36 8.57
N PRO A 235 -38.41 -16.71 7.42
CA PRO A 235 -39.72 -17.36 7.38
C PRO A 235 -39.74 -18.68 8.16
N ASP A 236 -40.82 -18.97 8.90
CA ASP A 236 -40.95 -20.17 9.76
C ASP A 236 -40.61 -21.47 9.03
N ILE A 237 -40.96 -21.57 7.75
CA ILE A 237 -40.70 -22.75 6.91
C ILE A 237 -39.19 -22.97 6.70
N GLU A 238 -38.42 -21.90 6.55
CA GLU A 238 -36.98 -21.97 6.35
C GLU A 238 -36.25 -22.26 7.68
N MET A 239 -36.77 -21.71 8.78
CA MET A 239 -36.27 -22.03 10.12
C MET A 239 -36.46 -23.51 10.46
N GLN A 240 -37.62 -24.08 10.16
CA GLN A 240 -37.89 -25.51 10.33
C GLN A 240 -36.99 -26.41 9.48
N ARG A 241 -36.67 -25.99 8.24
CA ARG A 241 -35.73 -26.74 7.38
C ARG A 241 -34.32 -26.74 7.95
N ARG A 242 -33.81 -25.57 8.35
CA ARG A 242 -32.48 -25.44 8.97
C ARG A 242 -32.37 -26.26 10.25
N GLU A 243 -33.41 -26.26 11.08
CA GLU A 243 -33.47 -27.10 12.28
C GLU A 243 -33.43 -28.60 11.96
N ARG A 244 -34.19 -29.02 10.93
CA ARG A 244 -34.22 -30.43 10.48
C ARG A 244 -32.85 -30.89 9.99
N ASP A 245 -32.19 -30.07 9.17
CA ASP A 245 -30.90 -30.41 8.57
C ASP A 245 -29.78 -30.45 9.63
N ASN A 246 -29.81 -29.51 10.59
CA ASN A 246 -28.88 -29.50 11.71
C ASN A 246 -29.06 -30.75 12.60
N LEU A 247 -30.31 -31.14 12.86
CA LEU A 247 -30.63 -32.34 13.64
C LEU A 247 -30.20 -33.63 12.93
N LEU A 248 -30.33 -33.70 11.61
CA LEU A 248 -29.83 -34.82 10.80
C LEU A 248 -28.30 -34.90 10.81
N SER A 249 -27.59 -33.77 10.69
CA SER A 249 -26.13 -33.71 10.76
C SER A 249 -25.61 -34.20 12.12
N ALA A 250 -26.24 -33.76 13.22
CA ALA A 250 -25.89 -34.22 14.56
C ALA A 250 -26.17 -35.72 14.78
N LEU A 251 -27.25 -36.27 14.22
CA LEU A 251 -27.55 -37.71 14.26
C LEU A 251 -26.55 -38.52 13.42
N GLN A 252 -26.10 -38.01 12.27
CA GLN A 252 -25.11 -38.69 11.45
C GLN A 252 -23.73 -38.72 12.13
N GLN A 253 -23.28 -37.60 12.69
CA GLN A 253 -21.99 -37.50 13.39
C GLN A 253 -21.94 -38.39 14.64
N SER A 254 -23.07 -38.56 15.33
CA SER A 254 -23.20 -39.45 16.50
C SER A 254 -23.56 -40.90 16.15
N LYS A 255 -23.54 -41.29 14.87
CA LYS A 255 -23.93 -42.63 14.38
C LYS A 255 -25.29 -43.09 14.92
N TRP A 256 -26.27 -42.18 14.94
CA TRP A 256 -27.63 -42.39 15.41
C TRP A 256 -27.76 -42.75 16.91
N LYS A 257 -26.74 -42.44 17.73
CA LYS A 257 -26.82 -42.57 19.19
C LYS A 257 -27.46 -41.32 19.79
N VAL A 258 -28.65 -41.50 20.38
CA VAL A 258 -29.43 -40.42 21.00
C VAL A 258 -28.99 -40.12 22.44
N TYR A 259 -28.48 -41.13 23.16
CA TYR A 259 -28.13 -41.06 24.59
C TYR A 259 -26.66 -41.35 24.86
N GLY A 260 -26.10 -40.73 25.91
CA GLY A 260 -24.76 -40.97 26.43
C GLY A 260 -23.70 -39.97 25.96
N ALA A 261 -22.48 -40.12 26.47
CA ALA A 261 -21.32 -39.29 26.09
C ALA A 261 -21.01 -39.47 24.59
N GLY A 262 -21.07 -38.38 23.83
CA GLY A 262 -20.94 -38.36 22.36
C GLY A 262 -22.24 -38.63 21.60
N GLY A 263 -23.40 -38.56 22.26
CA GLY A 263 -24.72 -38.69 21.62
C GLY A 263 -25.19 -37.39 20.95
N ALA A 264 -26.10 -37.50 19.98
CA ALA A 264 -26.68 -36.35 19.25
C ALA A 264 -27.28 -35.28 20.19
N ALA A 265 -27.85 -35.69 21.32
CA ALA A 265 -28.45 -34.78 22.29
C ALA A 265 -27.41 -33.90 22.99
N GLU A 266 -26.22 -34.43 23.26
CA GLU A 266 -25.11 -33.69 23.86
C GLU A 266 -24.49 -32.73 22.84
N LEU A 267 -24.29 -33.18 21.59
CA LEU A 267 -23.78 -32.33 20.51
C LEU A 267 -24.71 -31.14 20.20
N LEU A 268 -26.02 -31.33 20.35
CA LEU A 268 -27.03 -30.28 20.17
C LEU A 268 -27.33 -29.49 21.45
N GLY A 269 -26.73 -29.84 22.59
CA GLY A 269 -26.95 -29.17 23.87
C GLY A 269 -28.38 -29.24 24.41
N ILE A 270 -29.16 -30.26 24.02
CA ILE A 270 -30.56 -30.43 24.43
C ILE A 270 -30.79 -31.72 25.23
N LYS A 271 -31.85 -31.76 26.05
CA LYS A 271 -32.21 -32.98 26.78
C LYS A 271 -32.56 -34.12 25.81
N PRO A 272 -32.11 -35.36 26.05
CA PRO A 272 -32.40 -36.49 25.16
C PRO A 272 -33.90 -36.74 24.93
N THR A 273 -34.75 -36.47 25.94
CA THR A 273 -36.21 -36.57 25.84
C THR A 273 -36.81 -35.53 24.88
N THR A 274 -36.23 -34.33 24.82
CA THR A 274 -36.62 -33.26 23.88
C THR A 274 -36.19 -33.61 22.45
N LEU A 275 -35.00 -34.19 22.28
CA LEU A 275 -34.53 -34.66 20.97
C LEU A 275 -35.44 -35.75 20.40
N LEU A 276 -35.84 -36.73 21.21
CA LEU A 276 -36.79 -37.78 20.79
C LEU A 276 -38.17 -37.25 20.42
N SER A 277 -38.68 -36.25 21.15
CA SER A 277 -39.94 -35.59 20.83
C SER A 277 -39.85 -34.89 19.46
N ARG A 278 -38.77 -34.13 19.23
CA ARG A 278 -38.51 -33.44 17.94
C ARG A 278 -38.34 -34.41 16.77
N MET A 279 -37.66 -35.55 16.97
CA MET A 279 -37.53 -36.60 15.96
C MET A 279 -38.88 -37.19 15.56
N ARG A 280 -39.82 -37.36 16.52
CA ARG A 280 -41.17 -37.85 16.24
C ARG A 280 -42.00 -36.82 15.48
N THR A 281 -41.97 -35.56 15.88
CA THR A 281 -42.69 -34.46 15.21
C THR A 281 -42.21 -34.26 13.77
N MET A 282 -40.90 -34.44 13.51
CA MET A 282 -40.30 -34.27 12.18
C MET A 282 -40.26 -35.58 11.35
N GLY A 283 -40.76 -36.70 11.88
CA GLY A 283 -40.83 -37.98 11.17
C GLY A 283 -39.47 -38.59 10.80
N ILE A 284 -38.40 -38.29 11.55
CA ILE A 284 -37.03 -38.77 11.25
C ILE A 284 -36.85 -40.16 11.87
N LYS A 285 -36.65 -41.17 11.02
CA LYS A 285 -36.35 -42.56 11.41
C LYS A 285 -34.94 -42.93 10.98
N LYS A 286 -34.32 -43.84 11.73
CA LYS A 286 -33.03 -44.43 11.37
C LYS A 286 -33.17 -45.16 10.03
N PRO A 287 -32.32 -44.90 9.03
CA PRO A 287 -32.25 -45.74 7.85
C PRO A 287 -31.82 -47.14 8.28
N SER A 288 -32.61 -48.14 7.90
CA SER A 288 -32.37 -49.57 8.15
C SER A 288 -31.01 -50.01 7.61
#